data_AF-A0A951PRX2-F1
#
_entry.id   AF-A0A951PRX2-F1
#
_cell.length_a   1.000
_cell.length_b   1.000
_cell.length_c   1.000
_cell.angle_alpha   90.00
_cell.angle_beta   90.00
_cell.angle_gamma   90.00
#
_symmetry.space_group_name_H-M   'P 1'
#
loop_
_entity.id
_entity.type
_entity.pdbx_description
1 polymer ?
#
loop_
_entity_poly.entity_id
_entity_poly.type
_entity_poly.pdbx_seq_one_letter_code
_entity_poly.pdbx_strand_id
1 'polypeptide(L)'
;MPATMEVCVRWGRQEIAHDEALGFERVLTPTVFPYLEDTPQAREYYLLAQRIKDVALFNFSPQNDDQAGVMRNEQHYWQCKSILLANKILKVFPDHTQLEDLVQQLLSERSFKRLQIDVAAYLSLYYLLKAGESEIKDWAKPKGIDYPFKDFLQLFIHILKTNFDYSYQNVVSDPNPLWFSKRAEKDRLRRWIKFFADHYSDDEQEEQKYINFLMDTGWEGYSLLVLKNLKRIKPFGQLWNIYLKFQRARIKAIDDVLYWKDNIPYQTTQTCQKLPIKSIRSPTGASTFDFVYKT
;
A
#
# COMPACT_ATOMS: atom_id res chain seq x y z
N MET A 1 16.54 16.67 25.06
CA MET A 1 15.39 16.46 24.15
C MET A 1 15.12 14.96 24.14
N PRO A 2 13.87 14.48 24.35
CA PRO A 2 13.56 13.05 24.36
C PRO A 2 13.94 12.40 23.02
N ALA A 3 14.47 11.18 23.00
CA ALA A 3 14.95 10.55 21.75
C ALA A 3 13.83 10.34 20.73
N THR A 4 12.58 10.12 21.16
CA THR A 4 11.40 10.06 20.28
C THR A 4 11.08 11.40 19.63
N MET A 5 11.26 12.50 20.36
CA MET A 5 11.12 13.85 19.82
C MET A 5 12.25 14.16 18.83
N GLU A 6 13.47 13.65 19.08
CA GLU A 6 14.58 13.75 18.14
C GLU A 6 14.34 12.92 16.86
N VAL A 7 13.72 11.74 16.97
CA VAL A 7 13.27 10.92 15.83
C VAL A 7 12.22 11.66 15.01
N CYS A 8 11.17 12.20 15.63
CA CYS A 8 10.14 12.98 14.94
C CYS A 8 10.71 14.23 14.25
N VAL A 9 11.66 14.93 14.88
CA VAL A 9 12.33 16.10 14.29
C VAL A 9 13.27 15.70 13.16
N ARG A 10 14.02 14.59 13.30
CA ARG A 10 14.90 14.06 12.25
C ARG A 10 14.12 13.63 11.02
N TRP A 11 12.98 12.97 11.22
CA TRP A 11 12.04 12.64 10.15
C TRP A 11 11.50 13.88 9.48
N GLY A 12 11.06 14.85 10.28
CA GLY A 12 10.65 16.15 9.78
C GLY A 12 11.72 16.79 8.89
N ARG A 13 13.02 16.60 9.15
CA ARG A 13 14.11 17.13 8.30
C ARG A 13 14.38 16.30 7.05
N GLN A 14 14.32 14.97 7.12
CA GLN A 14 14.50 14.10 5.96
C GLN A 14 13.41 14.35 4.89
N GLU A 15 12.18 14.60 5.34
CA GLU A 15 11.07 14.96 4.46
C GLU A 15 11.28 16.30 3.79
N ILE A 16 11.81 17.32 4.50
CA ILE A 16 12.18 18.60 3.87
C ILE A 16 13.18 18.35 2.75
N ALA A 17 14.25 17.60 3.04
CA ALA A 17 15.29 17.34 2.06
C ALA A 17 14.77 16.56 0.85
N HIS A 18 13.83 15.62 1.07
CA HIS A 18 13.18 14.87 0.00
C HIS A 18 12.23 15.77 -0.82
N ASP A 19 11.44 16.61 -0.16
CA ASP A 19 10.57 17.58 -0.81
C ASP A 19 11.39 18.56 -1.66
N GLU A 20 12.48 19.09 -1.11
CA GLU A 20 13.43 19.98 -1.81
C GLU A 20 14.06 19.28 -3.03
N ALA A 21 14.50 18.03 -2.87
CA ALA A 21 15.08 17.24 -3.97
C ALA A 21 14.09 16.98 -5.11
N LEU A 22 12.79 16.92 -4.80
CA LEU A 22 11.73 16.73 -5.77
C LEU A 22 11.09 18.05 -6.25
N GLY A 23 11.55 19.21 -5.78
CA GLY A 23 10.99 20.52 -6.14
C GLY A 23 9.60 20.79 -5.55
N PHE A 24 9.27 20.17 -4.43
CA PHE A 24 7.99 20.32 -3.75
C PHE A 24 7.98 21.46 -2.72
N GLU A 25 7.01 22.38 -2.82
CA GLU A 25 6.67 23.30 -1.71
C GLU A 25 6.00 22.57 -0.53
N ARG A 26 6.60 22.59 0.66
CA ARG A 26 6.20 21.79 1.84
C ARG A 26 4.82 22.09 2.45
N VAL A 27 4.13 23.12 1.97
CA VAL A 27 2.83 23.57 2.49
C VAL A 27 1.75 22.45 2.44
N LEU A 28 1.98 21.34 1.72
CA LEU A 28 0.93 20.39 1.34
C LEU A 28 0.91 19.02 2.05
N THR A 29 1.87 18.70 2.95
CA THR A 29 1.86 17.39 3.65
C THR A 29 2.13 17.55 5.15
N PRO A 30 1.10 17.59 6.01
CA PRO A 30 1.30 17.63 7.44
C PRO A 30 1.88 16.29 7.92
N THR A 31 3.13 16.30 8.42
CA THR A 31 3.70 15.14 9.09
C THR A 31 3.10 15.05 10.49
N VAL A 32 2.15 14.15 10.68
CA VAL A 32 1.44 13.96 11.95
C VAL A 32 1.71 12.54 12.41
N PHE A 33 2.73 12.36 13.24
CA PHE A 33 2.86 11.15 14.04
C PHE A 33 2.40 11.44 15.46
N PRO A 34 1.65 10.52 16.09
CA PRO A 34 1.29 10.68 17.49
C PRO A 34 2.56 10.65 18.34
N TYR A 35 2.62 11.48 19.38
CA TYR A 35 3.72 11.47 20.33
C TYR A 35 3.63 10.22 21.21
N LEU A 36 4.75 9.53 21.38
CA LEU A 36 4.92 8.41 22.29
C LEU A 36 6.11 8.68 23.22
N GLU A 37 5.97 8.21 24.46
CA GLU A 37 7.10 8.15 25.40
C GLU A 37 8.22 7.27 24.83
N ASP A 38 9.47 7.63 25.15
CA ASP A 38 10.65 6.96 24.63
C ASP A 38 10.86 5.58 25.26
N THR A 39 10.17 4.59 24.70
CA THR A 39 10.27 3.18 25.07
C THR A 39 10.80 2.35 23.90
N PRO A 40 11.38 1.16 24.13
CA PRO A 40 11.79 0.26 23.04
C PRO A 40 10.64 -0.04 22.06
N GLN A 41 9.43 -0.25 22.57
CA GLN A 41 8.24 -0.53 21.76
C GLN A 41 7.82 0.69 20.91
N ALA A 42 7.92 1.91 21.46
CA ALA A 42 7.69 3.13 20.70
C ALA A 42 8.73 3.32 19.58
N ARG A 43 10.01 3.00 19.84
CA ARG A 43 11.07 3.04 18.82
C ARG A 43 10.81 2.04 17.69
N GLU A 44 10.38 0.83 18.01
CA GLU A 44 9.99 -0.17 17.00
C GLU A 44 8.78 0.29 16.19
N TYR A 45 7.79 0.91 16.83
CA TYR A 45 6.64 1.51 16.15
C TYR A 45 7.07 2.57 15.16
N TYR A 46 7.90 3.49 15.60
CA TYR A 46 8.40 4.54 14.74
C TYR A 46 9.22 3.98 13.57
N LEU A 47 10.10 3.02 13.82
CA LEU A 47 10.87 2.38 12.75
C LEU A 47 9.98 1.68 11.72
N LEU A 48 8.97 0.94 12.18
CA LEU A 48 8.03 0.25 11.27
C LEU A 48 7.16 1.25 10.50
N ALA A 49 6.63 2.27 11.18
CA ALA A 49 5.83 3.31 10.55
C ALA A 49 6.65 4.04 9.47
N GLN A 50 7.90 4.40 9.76
CA GLN A 50 8.78 5.01 8.77
C GLN A 50 8.98 4.10 7.55
N ARG A 51 9.30 2.82 7.75
CA ARG A 51 9.47 1.87 6.63
C ARG A 51 8.21 1.71 5.78
N ILE A 52 7.02 1.74 6.38
CA ILE A 52 5.75 1.68 5.64
C ILE A 52 5.51 2.99 4.89
N LYS A 53 5.80 4.14 5.50
CA LYS A 53 5.69 5.45 4.87
C LYS A 53 6.62 5.55 3.65
N ASP A 54 7.86 5.10 3.81
CA ASP A 54 8.92 5.15 2.79
C ASP A 54 8.60 4.33 1.53
N VAL A 55 7.61 3.42 1.60
CA VAL A 55 7.11 2.70 0.42
C VAL A 55 6.67 3.68 -0.67
N ALA A 56 6.08 4.81 -0.29
CA ALA A 56 5.58 5.84 -1.20
C ALA A 56 6.61 6.94 -1.53
N LEU A 57 7.91 6.69 -1.36
CA LEU A 57 8.94 7.56 -1.91
C LEU A 57 9.03 7.34 -3.42
N PHE A 58 8.82 8.42 -4.17
CA PHE A 58 9.00 8.46 -5.61
C PHE A 58 10.48 8.73 -5.93
N ASN A 59 10.99 8.05 -6.97
CA ASN A 59 12.38 8.18 -7.41
C ASN A 59 12.56 9.12 -8.61
N PHE A 60 11.56 9.95 -8.91
CA PHE A 60 11.58 10.93 -9.99
C PHE A 60 10.87 12.22 -9.56
N SER A 61 11.29 13.35 -10.13
CA SER A 61 10.65 14.65 -9.93
C SER A 61 9.38 14.77 -10.78
N PRO A 62 8.34 15.47 -10.29
CA PRO A 62 7.17 15.77 -11.11
C PRO A 62 7.55 16.61 -12.33
N GLN A 63 6.85 16.38 -13.45
CA GLN A 63 6.93 17.14 -14.69
C GLN A 63 5.98 18.34 -14.71
N ASN A 64 4.92 18.33 -13.87
CA ASN A 64 3.94 19.40 -13.75
C ASN A 64 3.24 19.38 -12.38
N ASP A 65 2.49 20.44 -12.08
CA ASP A 65 1.78 20.64 -10.80
C ASP A 65 0.72 19.57 -10.50
N ASP A 66 0.05 19.04 -11.53
CA ASP A 66 -0.99 18.02 -11.35
C ASP A 66 -0.36 16.68 -10.94
N GLN A 67 0.74 16.28 -11.59
CA GLN A 67 1.53 15.11 -11.21
C GLN A 67 2.13 15.28 -9.80
N ALA A 68 2.61 16.48 -9.47
CA ALA A 68 3.09 16.80 -8.13
C ALA A 68 1.98 16.64 -7.08
N GLY A 69 0.77 17.11 -7.37
CA GLY A 69 -0.40 16.96 -6.49
C GLY A 69 -0.74 15.48 -6.23
N VAL A 70 -0.73 14.66 -7.28
CA VAL A 70 -0.91 13.19 -7.21
C VAL A 70 0.09 12.55 -6.27
N MET A 71 1.37 12.79 -6.51
CA MET A 71 2.45 12.14 -5.77
C MET A 71 2.32 12.44 -4.27
N ARG A 72 2.02 13.69 -3.93
CA ARG A 72 1.79 14.12 -2.54
C ARG A 72 0.59 13.46 -1.89
N ASN A 73 -0.51 13.34 -2.62
CA ASN A 73 -1.72 12.76 -2.03
C ASN A 73 -1.58 11.26 -1.78
N GLU A 74 -0.84 10.56 -2.64
CA GLU A 74 -0.45 9.18 -2.37
C GLU A 74 0.54 9.08 -1.20
N GLN A 75 1.55 9.95 -1.12
CA GLN A 75 2.45 10.02 0.06
C GLN A 75 1.67 10.24 1.36
N HIS A 76 0.70 11.16 1.36
CA HIS A 76 -0.14 11.44 2.52
C HIS A 76 -1.02 10.23 2.88
N TYR A 77 -1.59 9.55 1.90
CA TYR A 77 -2.34 8.31 2.12
C TYR A 77 -1.47 7.21 2.74
N TRP A 78 -0.23 7.05 2.28
CA TRP A 78 0.73 6.09 2.84
C TRP A 78 1.24 6.50 4.22
N GLN A 79 1.37 7.79 4.52
CA GLN A 79 1.64 8.26 5.87
C GLN A 79 0.51 7.85 6.82
N CYS A 80 -0.75 8.11 6.47
CA CYS A 80 -1.91 7.67 7.24
C CYS A 80 -1.94 6.14 7.43
N LYS A 81 -1.62 5.39 6.36
CA LYS A 81 -1.49 3.93 6.39
C LYS A 81 -0.41 3.48 7.37
N SER A 82 0.74 4.15 7.39
CA SER A 82 1.85 3.80 8.26
C SER A 82 1.48 3.89 9.74
N ILE A 83 0.73 4.93 10.12
CA ILE A 83 0.28 5.16 11.50
C ILE A 83 -0.62 4.02 11.97
N LEU A 84 -1.65 3.70 11.18
CA LEU A 84 -2.64 2.69 11.54
C LEU A 84 -2.07 1.27 11.45
N LEU A 85 -1.34 0.93 10.38
CA LEU A 85 -0.82 -0.41 10.16
C LEU A 85 0.27 -0.76 11.18
N ALA A 86 1.21 0.15 11.45
CA ALA A 86 2.23 -0.08 12.46
C ALA A 86 1.61 -0.27 13.86
N ASN A 87 0.57 0.51 14.20
CA ASN A 87 -0.10 0.32 15.48
C ASN A 87 -0.89 -1.00 15.54
N LYS A 88 -1.55 -1.43 14.46
CA LYS A 88 -2.23 -2.73 14.45
C LYS A 88 -1.27 -3.92 14.53
N ILE A 89 0.00 -3.74 14.11
CA ILE A 89 1.06 -4.75 14.25
C ILE A 89 1.67 -4.77 15.66
N LEU A 90 2.03 -3.60 16.20
CA LEU A 90 2.83 -3.48 17.43
C LEU A 90 2.02 -3.13 18.68
N LYS A 91 0.74 -2.75 18.51
CA LYS A 91 -0.24 -2.46 19.57
C LYS A 91 0.28 -1.49 20.63
N VAL A 92 0.94 -0.42 20.17
CA VAL A 92 1.57 0.58 21.07
C VAL A 92 0.53 1.51 21.67
N PHE A 93 -0.50 1.86 20.90
CA PHE A 93 -1.67 2.57 21.40
C PHE A 93 -2.75 1.55 21.77
N PRO A 94 -3.10 1.41 23.06
CA PRO A 94 -4.09 0.46 23.52
C PRO A 94 -5.51 0.82 23.06
N ASP A 95 -5.79 2.13 22.95
CA ASP A 95 -7.02 2.63 22.35
C ASP A 95 -6.79 2.95 20.87
N HIS A 96 -7.29 2.08 20.00
CA HIS A 96 -7.15 2.25 18.55
C HIS A 96 -7.99 3.42 18.01
N THR A 97 -9.03 3.87 18.73
CA THR A 97 -9.91 4.93 18.25
C THR A 97 -9.20 6.28 18.16
N GLN A 98 -8.27 6.55 19.08
CA GLN A 98 -7.50 7.80 19.08
C GLN A 98 -6.68 8.01 17.80
N LEU A 99 -6.08 6.96 17.26
CA LEU A 99 -5.36 7.05 15.99
C LEU A 99 -6.29 7.09 14.79
N GLU A 100 -7.42 6.37 14.86
CA GLU A 100 -8.42 6.36 13.82
C GLU A 100 -9.06 7.76 13.67
N ASP A 101 -9.39 8.44 14.78
CA ASP A 101 -9.88 9.82 14.80
C ASP A 101 -8.86 10.81 14.24
N LEU A 102 -7.58 10.68 14.65
CA LEU A 102 -6.49 11.50 14.14
C LEU A 102 -6.37 11.39 12.62
N VAL A 103 -6.40 10.16 12.09
CA VAL A 103 -6.28 9.90 10.66
C VAL A 103 -7.55 10.29 9.90
N GLN A 104 -8.73 10.15 10.51
CA GLN A 104 -10.01 10.57 9.93
C GLN A 104 -10.07 12.10 9.74
N GLN A 105 -9.40 12.89 10.59
CA GLN A 105 -9.30 14.34 10.40
C GLN A 105 -8.43 14.74 9.19
N LEU A 106 -7.57 13.84 8.74
CA LEU A 106 -6.62 14.08 7.64
C LEU A 106 -7.14 13.63 6.26
N LEU A 107 -8.18 12.79 6.25
CA LEU A 107 -8.72 12.16 5.04
C LEU A 107 -10.22 12.36 4.95
N SER A 108 -10.77 12.45 3.73
CA SER A 108 -12.22 12.38 3.57
C SER A 108 -12.78 11.04 4.01
N GLU A 109 -14.05 11.01 4.41
CA GLU A 109 -14.72 9.80 4.94
C GLU A 109 -14.55 8.59 4.02
N ARG A 110 -14.67 8.80 2.70
CA ARG A 110 -14.48 7.76 1.70
C ARG A 110 -13.03 7.23 1.68
N SER A 111 -12.05 8.14 1.68
CA SER A 111 -10.63 7.79 1.69
C SER A 111 -10.23 7.07 2.98
N PHE A 112 -10.80 7.49 4.11
CA PHE A 112 -10.62 6.84 5.40
C PHE A 112 -11.20 5.41 5.42
N LYS A 113 -12.44 5.20 4.95
CA LYS A 113 -13.02 3.85 4.82
C LYS A 113 -12.18 2.94 3.93
N ARG A 114 -11.67 3.46 2.81
CA ARG A 114 -10.75 2.72 1.94
C ARG A 114 -9.45 2.39 2.67
N LEU A 115 -8.89 3.33 3.43
CA LEU A 115 -7.68 3.12 4.23
C LEU A 115 -7.86 2.00 5.25
N GLN A 116 -8.98 1.94 5.95
CA GLN A 116 -9.26 0.85 6.91
C GLN A 116 -9.24 -0.53 6.22
N ILE A 117 -9.78 -0.64 5.01
CA ILE A 117 -9.75 -1.87 4.22
C ILE A 117 -8.33 -2.23 3.79
N ASP A 118 -7.57 -1.27 3.28
CA ASP A 118 -6.17 -1.46 2.86
C ASP A 118 -5.29 -1.90 4.04
N VAL A 119 -5.43 -1.24 5.19
CA VAL A 119 -4.71 -1.59 6.43
C VAL A 119 -5.04 -3.02 6.85
N ALA A 120 -6.31 -3.43 6.82
CA ALA A 120 -6.71 -4.78 7.18
C ALA A 120 -6.18 -5.83 6.18
N ALA A 121 -6.17 -5.51 4.88
CA ALA A 121 -5.59 -6.37 3.85
C ALA A 121 -4.09 -6.59 4.06
N TYR A 122 -3.32 -5.51 4.27
CA TYR A 122 -1.88 -5.63 4.51
C TYR A 122 -1.55 -6.26 5.87
N LEU A 123 -2.36 -6.01 6.90
CA LEU A 123 -2.21 -6.69 8.19
C LEU A 123 -2.41 -8.21 8.06
N SER A 124 -3.39 -8.64 7.26
CA SER A 124 -3.60 -10.07 7.02
C SER A 124 -2.44 -10.72 6.26
N LEU A 125 -1.85 -10.01 5.28
CA LEU A 125 -0.64 -10.46 4.59
C LEU A 125 0.54 -10.55 5.56
N TYR A 126 0.74 -9.53 6.41
CA TYR A 126 1.79 -9.51 7.42
C TYR A 126 1.74 -10.77 8.31
N TYR A 127 0.56 -11.11 8.84
CA TYR A 127 0.42 -12.29 9.69
C TYR A 127 0.64 -13.60 8.92
N LEU A 128 0.21 -13.65 7.65
CA LEU A 128 0.42 -14.82 6.79
C LEU A 128 1.92 -15.06 6.53
N LEU A 129 2.67 -14.01 6.16
CA LEU A 129 4.11 -14.06 5.94
C LEU A 129 4.87 -14.39 7.22
N LYS A 130 4.51 -13.74 8.34
CA LYS A 130 5.13 -13.99 9.65
C LYS A 130 5.02 -15.46 10.06
N ALA A 131 3.85 -16.07 9.83
CA ALA A 131 3.62 -17.46 10.19
C ALA A 131 4.39 -18.45 9.29
N GLY A 132 4.71 -18.06 8.06
CA GLY A 132 5.23 -18.97 7.03
C GLY A 132 6.65 -18.66 6.54
N GLU A 133 7.41 -17.83 7.26
CA GLU A 133 8.74 -17.41 6.84
C GLU A 133 9.69 -18.59 6.58
N SER A 134 9.69 -19.61 7.46
CA SER A 134 10.53 -20.80 7.30
C SER A 134 10.21 -21.54 6.01
N GLU A 135 8.94 -21.77 5.73
CA GLU A 135 8.44 -22.47 4.55
C GLU A 135 8.82 -21.75 3.26
N ILE A 136 8.77 -20.42 3.26
CA ILE A 136 9.19 -19.59 2.12
C ILE A 136 10.70 -19.76 1.85
N LYS A 137 11.52 -19.72 2.91
CA LYS A 137 12.98 -19.91 2.79
C LYS A 137 13.33 -21.31 2.30
N ASP A 138 12.70 -22.33 2.87
CA ASP A 138 12.93 -23.73 2.54
C ASP A 138 12.49 -24.07 1.11
N TRP A 139 11.44 -23.43 0.61
CA TRP A 139 11.00 -23.57 -0.78
C TRP A 139 11.92 -22.86 -1.78
N ALA A 140 12.44 -21.68 -1.44
CA ALA A 140 13.28 -20.87 -2.33
C ALA A 140 14.65 -21.54 -2.60
N LYS A 141 15.24 -22.14 -1.56
CA LYS A 141 16.57 -22.77 -1.61
C LYS A 141 16.75 -23.83 -2.71
N PRO A 142 15.93 -24.90 -2.83
CA PRO A 142 16.10 -25.91 -3.88
C PRO A 142 15.76 -25.38 -5.28
N LYS A 143 15.04 -24.25 -5.38
CA LYS A 143 14.71 -23.60 -6.66
C LYS A 143 15.78 -22.63 -7.15
N GLY A 144 16.87 -22.45 -6.39
CA GLY A 144 17.91 -21.48 -6.72
C GLY A 144 17.44 -20.02 -6.67
N ILE A 145 16.36 -19.75 -5.93
CA ILE A 145 15.83 -18.39 -5.74
C ILE A 145 16.53 -17.81 -4.50
N ASP A 146 17.38 -16.80 -4.70
CA ASP A 146 18.08 -16.11 -3.60
C ASP A 146 17.08 -15.36 -2.72
N TYR A 147 17.07 -15.60 -1.40
CA TYR A 147 16.24 -14.90 -0.42
C TYR A 147 17.05 -13.76 0.19
N PRO A 148 16.96 -12.51 -0.32
CA PRO A 148 17.86 -11.42 0.08
C PRO A 148 17.47 -10.77 1.41
N PHE A 149 16.37 -11.20 2.04
CA PHE A 149 15.82 -10.54 3.22
C PHE A 149 16.41 -11.13 4.49
N LYS A 150 16.74 -10.27 5.46
CA LYS A 150 17.21 -10.75 6.78
C LYS A 150 16.09 -11.41 7.58
N ASP A 151 14.87 -10.91 7.43
CA ASP A 151 13.68 -11.32 8.18
C ASP A 151 12.40 -11.14 7.34
N PHE A 152 11.30 -11.72 7.80
CA PHE A 152 10.00 -11.60 7.13
C PHE A 152 9.48 -10.15 7.04
N LEU A 153 9.92 -9.26 7.94
CA LEU A 153 9.48 -7.87 7.92
C LEU A 153 10.08 -7.15 6.71
N GLN A 154 11.34 -7.42 6.36
CA GLN A 154 11.94 -6.91 5.13
C GLN A 154 11.25 -7.45 3.88
N LEU A 155 10.88 -8.74 3.86
CA LEU A 155 10.06 -9.32 2.80
C LEU A 155 8.70 -8.60 2.69
N PHE A 156 8.03 -8.36 3.82
CA PHE A 156 6.76 -7.65 3.85
C PHE A 156 6.87 -6.24 3.28
N ILE A 157 7.85 -5.44 3.72
CA ILE A 157 8.08 -4.09 3.19
C ILE A 157 8.43 -4.13 1.70
N HIS A 158 9.23 -5.10 1.25
CA HIS A 158 9.53 -5.29 -0.16
C HIS A 158 8.26 -5.56 -0.99
N ILE A 159 7.36 -6.43 -0.52
CA ILE A 159 6.08 -6.69 -1.19
C ILE A 159 5.21 -5.43 -1.26
N LEU A 160 5.18 -4.62 -0.20
CA LEU A 160 4.48 -3.32 -0.23
C LEU A 160 5.07 -2.40 -1.29
N LYS A 161 6.41 -2.31 -1.38
CA LYS A 161 7.11 -1.47 -2.36
C LYS A 161 6.86 -1.93 -3.79
N THR A 162 7.02 -3.21 -4.08
CA THR A 162 6.74 -3.78 -5.42
C THR A 162 5.30 -3.50 -5.85
N ASN A 163 4.34 -3.65 -4.93
CA ASN A 163 2.94 -3.32 -5.21
C ASN A 163 2.71 -1.82 -5.45
N PHE A 164 3.36 -0.94 -4.67
CA PHE A 164 3.29 0.50 -4.90
C PHE A 164 3.89 0.88 -6.25
N ASP A 165 5.06 0.34 -6.57
CA ASP A 165 5.75 0.65 -7.82
C ASP A 165 4.91 0.24 -9.03
N TYR A 166 4.35 -0.96 -9.00
CA TYR A 166 3.43 -1.44 -10.04
C TYR A 166 2.16 -0.59 -10.16
N SER A 167 1.51 -0.27 -9.03
CA SER A 167 0.19 0.36 -9.03
C SER A 167 0.24 1.88 -9.18
N TYR A 168 1.38 2.52 -8.92
CA TYR A 168 1.53 3.98 -8.87
C TYR A 168 2.83 4.47 -9.49
N GLN A 169 4.01 4.10 -8.97
CA GLN A 169 5.27 4.73 -9.40
C GLN A 169 5.47 4.59 -10.92
N ASN A 170 5.36 3.37 -11.44
CA ASN A 170 5.54 3.09 -12.86
C ASN A 170 4.44 3.71 -13.74
N VAL A 171 3.22 3.85 -13.20
CA VAL A 171 2.09 4.47 -13.90
C VAL A 171 2.28 5.98 -14.02
N VAL A 172 2.74 6.60 -12.94
CA VAL A 172 2.93 8.05 -12.85
C VAL A 172 4.24 8.47 -13.53
N SER A 173 5.23 7.60 -13.67
CA SER A 173 6.48 7.91 -14.38
C SER A 173 6.46 7.61 -15.87
N ASP A 174 5.43 6.93 -16.38
CA ASP A 174 5.38 6.48 -17.78
C ASP A 174 5.32 7.70 -18.72
N PRO A 175 6.29 7.90 -19.63
CA PRO A 175 6.25 9.02 -20.58
C PRO A 175 5.17 8.84 -21.66
N ASN A 176 4.62 7.64 -21.84
CA ASN A 176 3.55 7.35 -22.78
C ASN A 176 2.47 6.46 -22.14
N PRO A 177 1.80 6.89 -21.04
CA PRO A 177 0.81 6.04 -20.42
C PRO A 177 -0.36 5.91 -21.39
N LEU A 178 -0.51 4.73 -21.99
CA LEU A 178 -1.82 4.28 -22.43
C LEU A 178 -2.78 4.43 -21.26
N TRP A 179 -4.07 4.62 -21.54
CA TRP A 179 -5.10 4.74 -20.51
C TRP A 179 -4.97 3.64 -19.44
N PHE A 180 -4.31 3.95 -18.32
CA PHE A 180 -4.14 3.01 -17.23
C PHE A 180 -5.36 3.15 -16.34
N SER A 181 -6.10 2.05 -16.19
CA SER A 181 -7.24 1.99 -15.29
C SER A 181 -6.94 1.01 -14.17
N LYS A 182 -7.46 1.29 -12.99
CA LYS A 182 -7.44 0.35 -11.87
C LYS A 182 -8.28 -0.91 -12.12
N ARG A 183 -8.99 -1.01 -13.26
CA ARG A 183 -9.67 -2.22 -13.71
C ARG A 183 -8.70 -3.40 -13.88
N ALA A 184 -7.51 -3.15 -14.45
CA ALA A 184 -6.49 -4.20 -14.58
C ALA A 184 -6.01 -4.69 -13.21
N GLU A 185 -5.89 -3.80 -12.22
CA GLU A 185 -5.59 -4.15 -10.83
C GLU A 185 -6.71 -5.00 -10.21
N LYS A 186 -7.98 -4.62 -10.40
CA LYS A 186 -9.15 -5.40 -9.98
C LYS A 186 -9.16 -6.80 -10.60
N ASP A 187 -8.95 -6.90 -11.91
CA ASP A 187 -8.99 -8.18 -12.63
C ASP A 187 -7.81 -9.08 -12.27
N ARG A 188 -6.64 -8.50 -11.99
CA ARG A 188 -5.50 -9.20 -11.36
C ARG A 188 -5.89 -9.79 -10.01
N LEU A 189 -6.41 -8.97 -9.10
CA LEU A 189 -6.79 -9.42 -7.76
C LEU A 189 -7.93 -10.47 -7.79
N ARG A 190 -8.90 -10.32 -8.69
CA ARG A 190 -9.97 -11.33 -8.89
C ARG A 190 -9.39 -12.68 -9.29
N ARG A 191 -8.45 -12.68 -10.25
CA ARG A 191 -7.75 -13.90 -10.69
C ARG A 191 -6.99 -14.56 -9.54
N TRP A 192 -6.25 -13.78 -8.76
CA TRP A 192 -5.56 -14.27 -7.56
C TRP A 192 -6.52 -14.89 -6.54
N ILE A 193 -7.62 -14.20 -6.22
CA ILE A 193 -8.59 -14.71 -5.25
C ILE A 193 -9.27 -15.97 -5.77
N LYS A 194 -9.60 -16.05 -7.06
CA LYS A 194 -10.17 -17.25 -7.69
C LYS A 194 -9.22 -18.44 -7.52
N PHE A 195 -7.93 -18.23 -7.80
CA PHE A 195 -6.90 -19.25 -7.64
C PHE A 195 -6.72 -19.70 -6.19
N PHE A 196 -6.52 -18.77 -5.26
CA PHE A 196 -6.29 -19.11 -3.84
C PHE A 196 -7.55 -19.58 -3.11
N ALA A 197 -8.73 -19.26 -3.61
CA ALA A 197 -9.98 -19.80 -3.07
C ALA A 197 -10.29 -21.20 -3.61
N ASP A 198 -9.49 -21.75 -4.53
CA ASP A 198 -9.73 -23.03 -5.22
C ASP A 198 -11.06 -22.99 -6.02
N HIS A 199 -11.35 -21.86 -6.66
CA HIS A 199 -12.56 -21.64 -7.49
C HIS A 199 -12.21 -21.54 -9.00
N TYR A 200 -11.17 -22.23 -9.46
CA TYR A 200 -10.78 -22.34 -10.87
C TYR A 200 -11.20 -23.69 -11.45
N SER A 201 -11.24 -23.83 -12.79
CA SER A 201 -11.57 -25.14 -13.36
C SER A 201 -10.44 -26.14 -13.07
N ASP A 202 -10.75 -27.43 -12.95
CA ASP A 202 -9.73 -28.49 -12.76
C ASP A 202 -8.85 -28.71 -14.02
N ASP A 203 -8.78 -27.72 -14.92
CA ASP A 203 -7.90 -27.69 -16.08
C ASP A 203 -6.48 -27.33 -15.64
N GLU A 204 -5.56 -28.29 -15.73
CA GLU A 204 -4.13 -28.13 -15.45
C GLU A 204 -3.51 -26.94 -16.21
N GLN A 205 -4.02 -26.62 -17.41
CA GLN A 205 -3.55 -25.46 -18.17
C GLN A 205 -4.00 -24.13 -17.57
N GLU A 206 -5.18 -24.07 -16.94
CA GLU A 206 -5.65 -22.88 -16.22
C GLU A 206 -4.85 -22.68 -14.94
N GLU A 207 -4.56 -23.75 -14.20
CA GLU A 207 -3.71 -23.72 -13.00
C GLU A 207 -2.31 -23.21 -13.31
N GLN A 208 -1.64 -23.77 -14.32
CA GLN A 208 -0.30 -23.36 -14.68
C GLN A 208 -0.23 -21.88 -15.11
N LYS A 209 -1.28 -21.36 -15.75
CA LYS A 209 -1.38 -19.93 -16.07
C LYS A 209 -1.40 -19.06 -14.82
N TYR A 210 -2.12 -19.44 -13.76
CA TYR A 210 -2.12 -18.71 -12.50
C TYR A 210 -0.78 -18.79 -11.78
N ILE A 211 -0.13 -19.97 -11.80
CA ILE A 211 1.20 -20.16 -11.20
C ILE A 211 2.22 -19.27 -11.89
N ASN A 212 2.30 -19.31 -13.22
CA ASN A 212 3.23 -18.47 -13.98
C ASN A 212 2.98 -16.98 -13.70
N PHE A 213 1.72 -16.57 -13.70
CA PHE A 213 1.35 -15.19 -13.40
C PHE A 213 1.76 -14.74 -11.99
N LEU A 214 1.68 -15.62 -10.99
CA LEU A 214 2.17 -15.34 -9.64
C LEU A 214 3.71 -15.31 -9.61
N MET A 215 4.37 -16.21 -10.32
CA MET A 215 5.84 -16.20 -10.41
C MET A 215 6.37 -14.88 -10.99
N ASP A 216 5.65 -14.28 -11.95
CA ASP A 216 6.00 -12.97 -12.53
C ASP A 216 5.87 -11.80 -11.55
N THR A 217 5.16 -11.99 -10.43
CA THR A 217 5.05 -10.97 -9.36
C THR A 217 6.13 -11.06 -8.29
N GLY A 218 7.14 -11.92 -8.53
CA GLY A 218 8.30 -12.05 -7.66
C GLY A 218 7.93 -12.51 -6.26
N TRP A 219 8.52 -11.86 -5.25
CA TRP A 219 8.41 -12.29 -3.86
C TRP A 219 7.00 -12.31 -3.27
N GLU A 220 6.07 -11.49 -3.75
CA GLU A 220 4.66 -11.59 -3.36
C GLU A 220 4.09 -12.93 -3.82
N GLY A 221 4.22 -13.23 -5.11
CA GLY A 221 3.69 -14.46 -5.67
C GLY A 221 4.42 -15.71 -5.18
N TYR A 222 5.74 -15.68 -5.05
CA TYR A 222 6.52 -16.79 -4.47
C TYR A 222 5.99 -17.12 -3.08
N SER A 223 5.86 -16.11 -2.22
CA SER A 223 5.36 -16.30 -0.86
C SER A 223 3.94 -16.88 -0.86
N LEU A 224 3.03 -16.30 -1.65
CA LEU A 224 1.64 -16.77 -1.67
C LEU A 224 1.49 -18.17 -2.26
N LEU A 225 2.30 -18.54 -3.26
CA LEU A 225 2.32 -19.89 -3.84
C LEU A 225 2.76 -20.93 -2.80
N VAL A 226 3.83 -20.66 -2.05
CA VAL A 226 4.30 -21.54 -0.98
C VAL A 226 3.23 -21.72 0.08
N LEU A 227 2.69 -20.61 0.56
CA LEU A 227 1.75 -20.63 1.68
C LEU A 227 0.39 -21.21 1.29
N LYS A 228 0.03 -21.25 -0.01
CA LYS A 228 -1.20 -21.91 -0.50
C LYS A 228 -1.23 -23.38 -0.09
N ASN A 229 -0.10 -24.07 -0.16
CA ASN A 229 0.00 -25.49 0.20
C ASN A 229 -0.28 -25.75 1.68
N LEU A 230 -0.13 -24.73 2.52
CA LEU A 230 -0.37 -24.82 3.96
C LEU A 230 -1.81 -24.45 4.33
N LYS A 231 -2.66 -24.02 3.40
CA LYS A 231 -4.03 -23.54 3.65
C LYS A 231 -4.92 -24.53 4.41
N ARG A 232 -4.65 -25.83 4.32
CA ARG A 232 -5.40 -26.88 5.06
C ARG A 232 -4.83 -27.18 6.45
N ILE A 233 -3.67 -26.61 6.78
CA ILE A 233 -2.94 -26.84 8.03
C ILE A 233 -3.28 -25.71 9.02
N LYS A 234 -3.37 -26.01 10.32
CA LYS A 234 -3.53 -24.99 11.37
C LYS A 234 -2.16 -24.40 11.73
N PRO A 235 -2.03 -23.07 11.96
CA PRO A 235 -3.09 -22.05 11.93
C PRO A 235 -3.35 -21.43 10.54
N PHE A 236 -2.60 -21.82 9.51
CA PHE A 236 -2.65 -21.22 8.17
C PHE A 236 -4.04 -21.13 7.55
N GLY A 237 -4.92 -22.12 7.73
CA GLY A 237 -6.29 -22.06 7.21
C GLY A 237 -7.09 -20.85 7.72
N GLN A 238 -6.91 -20.47 8.99
CA GLN A 238 -7.56 -19.28 9.54
C GLN A 238 -6.95 -17.99 8.96
N LEU A 239 -5.62 -17.94 8.85
CA LEU A 239 -4.90 -16.80 8.27
C LEU A 239 -5.30 -16.58 6.80
N TRP A 240 -5.43 -17.66 6.02
CA TRP A 240 -5.91 -17.61 4.64
C TRP A 240 -7.34 -17.10 4.53
N ASN A 241 -8.25 -17.55 5.41
CA ASN A 241 -9.63 -17.06 5.41
C ASN A 241 -9.70 -15.56 5.69
N ILE A 242 -8.90 -15.07 6.64
CA ILE A 242 -8.79 -13.65 6.95
C ILE A 242 -8.18 -12.88 5.76
N TYR A 243 -7.10 -13.39 5.18
CA TYR A 243 -6.46 -12.80 4.00
C TYR A 243 -7.42 -12.67 2.83
N LEU A 244 -8.08 -13.77 2.43
CA LEU A 244 -9.04 -13.76 1.31
C LEU A 244 -10.24 -12.84 1.57
N LYS A 245 -10.73 -12.78 2.82
CA LYS A 245 -11.81 -11.84 3.21
C LYS A 245 -11.41 -10.39 2.92
N PHE A 246 -10.22 -9.97 3.36
CA PHE A 246 -9.79 -8.58 3.20
C PHE A 246 -9.34 -8.27 1.77
N GLN A 247 -8.75 -9.22 1.04
CA GLN A 247 -8.47 -9.01 -0.40
C GLN A 247 -9.77 -8.83 -1.20
N ARG A 248 -10.85 -9.57 -0.89
CA ARG A 248 -12.17 -9.37 -1.52
C ARG A 248 -12.75 -7.99 -1.19
N ALA A 249 -12.60 -7.52 0.05
CA ALA A 249 -13.01 -6.17 0.43
C ALA A 249 -12.20 -5.11 -0.33
N ARG A 250 -10.89 -5.30 -0.45
CA ARG A 250 -9.99 -4.41 -1.20
C ARG A 250 -10.39 -4.28 -2.66
N ILE A 251 -10.76 -5.37 -3.34
CA ILE A 251 -11.29 -5.32 -4.72
C ILE A 251 -12.49 -4.37 -4.82
N LYS A 252 -13.41 -4.39 -3.84
CA LYS A 252 -14.58 -3.51 -3.86
C LYS A 252 -14.21 -2.05 -3.60
N ALA A 253 -13.14 -1.81 -2.84
CA ALA A 253 -12.65 -0.49 -2.48
C ALA A 253 -11.77 0.16 -3.57
N ILE A 254 -11.27 -0.61 -4.53
CA ILE A 254 -10.53 -0.08 -5.69
C ILE A 254 -11.48 0.71 -6.57
N ASP A 255 -11.14 1.97 -6.79
CA ASP A 255 -11.84 2.83 -7.71
C ASP A 255 -11.42 2.56 -9.16
N ASP A 256 -12.28 1.89 -9.93
CA ASP A 256 -12.09 1.63 -11.36
C ASP A 256 -12.57 2.75 -12.28
N VAL A 257 -13.11 3.84 -11.73
CA VAL A 257 -13.42 5.04 -12.51
C VAL A 257 -12.23 6.00 -12.59
N LEU A 258 -11.12 5.70 -11.90
CA LEU A 258 -9.86 6.43 -12.00
C LEU A 258 -9.01 5.89 -13.15
N TYR A 259 -8.58 6.82 -14.01
CA TYR A 259 -7.73 6.57 -15.15
C TYR A 259 -6.49 7.48 -15.11
N TRP A 260 -5.43 7.06 -15.78
CA TRP A 260 -4.22 7.87 -15.97
C TRP A 260 -3.95 7.99 -17.46
N LYS A 261 -3.55 9.20 -17.87
CA LYS A 261 -3.03 9.47 -19.21
C LYS A 261 -2.11 10.68 -19.14
N ASP A 262 -0.96 10.62 -19.81
CA ASP A 262 0.01 11.72 -19.88
C ASP A 262 0.33 12.33 -18.51
N ASN A 263 0.49 11.48 -17.48
CA ASN A 263 0.77 11.86 -16.08
C ASN A 263 -0.34 12.67 -15.37
N ILE A 264 -1.53 12.72 -15.96
CA ILE A 264 -2.71 13.40 -15.41
C ILE A 264 -3.74 12.34 -14.99
N PRO A 265 -4.31 12.42 -13.77
CA PRO A 265 -5.41 11.58 -13.37
C PRO A 265 -6.71 12.05 -14.03
N TYR A 266 -7.53 11.11 -14.49
CA TYR A 266 -8.85 11.36 -15.07
C TYR A 266 -9.90 10.52 -14.35
N GLN A 267 -11.12 11.05 -14.31
CA GLN A 267 -12.28 10.33 -13.84
C GLN A 267 -13.29 10.15 -14.97
N THR A 268 -13.89 8.96 -15.05
CA THR A 268 -15.03 8.73 -15.95
C THR A 268 -16.32 9.23 -15.32
N THR A 269 -17.06 10.07 -16.05
CA THR A 269 -18.40 10.55 -15.68
C THR A 269 -19.47 9.51 -15.99
N GLN A 270 -20.71 9.76 -15.54
CA GLN A 270 -21.87 8.92 -15.90
C GLN A 270 -22.10 8.81 -17.43
N THR A 271 -21.62 9.78 -18.20
CA THR A 271 -21.70 9.81 -19.67
C THR A 271 -20.52 9.14 -20.37
N CYS A 272 -19.69 8.38 -19.64
CA CYS A 272 -18.45 7.76 -20.12
C CYS A 272 -17.37 8.76 -20.60
N GLN A 273 -17.55 10.06 -20.38
CA GLN A 273 -16.54 11.06 -20.67
C GLN A 273 -15.46 11.02 -19.59
N LYS A 274 -14.19 11.15 -20.00
CA LYS A 274 -13.05 11.19 -19.08
C LYS A 274 -12.63 12.63 -18.86
N LEU A 275 -12.76 13.12 -17.64
CA LEU A 275 -12.40 14.49 -17.26
C LEU A 275 -11.14 14.49 -16.39
N PRO A 276 -10.19 15.41 -16.63
CA PRO A 276 -9.01 15.51 -15.79
C PRO A 276 -9.42 15.91 -14.37
N ILE A 277 -8.85 15.23 -13.38
CA ILE A 277 -9.02 15.56 -11.96
C ILE A 277 -8.03 16.66 -11.64
N LYS A 278 -8.53 17.83 -11.24
CA LYS A 278 -7.69 18.93 -10.78
C LYS A 278 -7.42 18.79 -9.29
N SER A 279 -6.19 19.03 -8.88
CA SER A 279 -5.87 19.21 -7.46
C SER A 279 -6.56 20.46 -6.93
N ILE A 280 -7.36 20.31 -5.87
CA ILE A 280 -7.95 21.46 -5.16
C ILE A 280 -7.04 21.74 -3.96
N ARG A 281 -6.41 22.92 -3.95
CA ARG A 281 -5.63 23.39 -2.81
C ARG A 281 -6.61 23.84 -1.72
N SER A 282 -6.60 23.20 -0.56
CA SER A 282 -7.38 23.72 0.57
C SER A 282 -6.64 24.92 1.20
N PRO A 283 -7.36 25.84 1.87
CA PRO A 283 -6.76 26.99 2.56
C PRO A 283 -5.76 26.63 3.67
N THR A 284 -5.79 25.40 4.17
CA THR A 284 -4.87 24.90 5.22
C THR A 284 -3.60 24.27 4.64
N GLY A 285 -3.42 24.33 3.32
CA GLY A 285 -2.30 23.69 2.62
C GLY A 285 -2.52 22.21 2.35
N ALA A 286 -3.39 21.50 3.09
CA ALA A 286 -3.72 20.12 2.77
C ALA A 286 -4.32 20.03 1.35
N SER A 287 -3.64 19.33 0.44
CA SER A 287 -4.22 18.92 -0.83
C SER A 287 -5.06 17.67 -0.58
N THR A 288 -6.37 17.80 -0.69
CA THR A 288 -7.25 16.65 -0.82
C THR A 288 -7.57 16.49 -2.31
N PHE A 289 -7.23 15.34 -2.90
CA PHE A 289 -8.11 14.82 -3.94
C PHE A 289 -9.35 14.31 -3.21
N ASP A 290 -10.23 15.24 -2.84
CA ASP A 290 -11.62 14.84 -2.89
C ASP A 290 -11.90 14.63 -4.36
N PHE A 291 -11.87 13.35 -4.75
CA PHE A 291 -12.48 12.88 -5.97
C PHE A 291 -13.92 13.39 -5.93
N VAL A 292 -14.18 14.57 -6.50
CA VAL A 292 -15.51 15.14 -6.54
C VAL A 292 -16.28 14.31 -7.56
N TYR A 293 -16.85 13.21 -7.10
CA TYR A 293 -17.94 12.54 -7.82
C TYR A 293 -19.06 13.57 -7.84
N LYS A 294 -19.21 14.32 -8.93
CA LYS A 294 -20.47 14.99 -9.20
C LYS A 294 -21.52 13.88 -9.22
N THR A 295 -22.32 13.82 -8.16
CA THR A 295 -23.59 13.09 -8.11
C THR A 295 -24.50 13.58 -9.22
#